data_AF-A0A1F8UM64-F1
#
_entry.id   AF-A0A1F8UM64-F1
#
_cell.length_a   1.000
_cell.length_b   1.000
_cell.length_c   1.000
_cell.angle_alpha   90.00
_cell.angle_beta   90.00
_cell.angle_gamma   90.00
#
_symmetry.space_group_name_H-M   'P 1'
#
loop_
_entity.id
_entity.type
_entity.pdbx_description
1 polymer ?
#
loop_
_entity_poly.entity_id
_entity_poly.type
_entity_poly.pdbx_seq_one_letter_code
_entity_poly.pdbx_strand_id
1 'polypeptide(L)'
;MFGPFGQIFAGLAIFFFAFTTILAYYYITETNVAYLNRLFNNKLPNLLFKLLLMFMVAYGTVNSAGYIWNIGDLGVGIMAWVNVIGILVIFFMYKPTMRCLRDYEEQKKNGGPISFDPVKLGIKNATFWEKRLEKQQQEQK
;
A
#
# COMPACT_ATOMS: atom_id res chain seq x y z
N MET A 1 -33.02 -21.03 -10.78
CA MET A 1 -33.00 -20.07 -11.90
C MET A 1 -31.78 -20.20 -12.84
N PHE A 2 -30.72 -20.97 -12.52
CA PHE A 2 -29.59 -21.22 -13.46
C PHE A 2 -29.09 -22.69 -13.55
N GLY A 3 -29.75 -23.64 -12.89
CA GLY A 3 -29.41 -25.07 -12.99
C GLY A 3 -27.94 -25.41 -12.68
N PRO A 4 -27.44 -26.58 -13.13
CA PRO A 4 -26.04 -27.00 -12.96
C PRO A 4 -25.02 -26.05 -13.61
N PHE A 5 -25.41 -25.35 -14.69
CA PHE A 5 -24.55 -24.39 -15.38
C PHE A 5 -24.15 -23.21 -14.47
N GLY A 6 -25.10 -22.70 -13.67
CA GLY A 6 -24.82 -21.62 -12.73
C GLY A 6 -23.79 -21.99 -11.66
N GLN A 7 -23.79 -23.24 -11.19
CA GLN A 7 -22.81 -23.73 -10.20
C GLN A 7 -21.40 -23.82 -10.79
N ILE A 8 -21.28 -24.35 -12.01
CA ILE A 8 -19.99 -24.47 -12.70
C ILE A 8 -19.42 -23.09 -13.01
N PHE A 9 -20.25 -22.18 -13.54
CA PHE A 9 -19.85 -20.81 -13.84
C PHE A 9 -19.40 -20.07 -12.56
N ALA A 10 -20.17 -20.16 -11.48
CA ALA A 10 -19.80 -19.53 -10.21
C ALA A 10 -18.48 -20.08 -9.65
N GLY A 11 -18.26 -21.39 -9.74
CA GLY A 11 -16.99 -22.02 -9.34
C GLY A 11 -15.79 -21.48 -10.12
N LEU A 12 -15.91 -21.36 -11.45
CA LEU A 12 -14.86 -20.78 -12.30
C LEU A 12 -14.62 -19.29 -11.97
N ALA A 13 -15.69 -18.52 -11.78
CA ALA A 13 -15.58 -17.11 -11.42
C ALA A 13 -14.87 -16.91 -10.07
N ILE A 14 -15.25 -17.69 -9.04
CA ILE A 14 -14.62 -17.64 -7.72
C ILE A 14 -13.15 -18.07 -7.80
N PHE A 15 -12.82 -19.08 -8.62
CA PHE A 15 -11.44 -19.51 -8.81
C PHE A 15 -10.56 -18.36 -9.36
N PHE A 16 -10.97 -17.73 -10.46
CA PHE A 16 -10.21 -16.61 -11.03
C PHE A 16 -10.17 -15.40 -10.11
N PHE A 17 -11.27 -15.09 -9.44
CA PHE A 17 -11.34 -13.99 -8.48
C PHE A 17 -10.41 -14.21 -7.28
N ALA A 18 -10.44 -15.40 -6.68
CA ALA A 18 -9.56 -15.75 -5.57
C ALA A 18 -8.08 -15.75 -6.01
N PHE A 19 -7.79 -16.30 -7.20
CA PHE A 19 -6.43 -16.33 -7.75
C PHE A 19 -5.85 -14.93 -7.93
N THR A 20 -6.57 -14.02 -8.60
CA THR A 20 -6.09 -12.64 -8.80
C THR A 20 -5.99 -11.88 -7.49
N THR A 21 -6.92 -12.11 -6.56
CA THR A 21 -6.89 -11.52 -5.22
C THR A 21 -5.63 -11.94 -4.45
N ILE A 22 -5.30 -13.25 -4.43
CA ILE A 22 -4.10 -13.77 -3.76
C ILE A 22 -2.82 -13.16 -4.36
N LEU A 23 -2.74 -13.05 -5.70
CA LEU A 23 -1.60 -12.42 -6.37
C LEU A 23 -1.46 -10.94 -6.02
N ALA A 24 -2.57 -10.20 -5.95
CA ALA A 24 -2.56 -8.80 -5.54
C ALA A 24 -2.04 -8.65 -4.10
N TYR A 25 -2.52 -9.49 -3.17
CA TYR A 25 -2.03 -9.48 -1.78
C TYR A 25 -0.55 -9.87 -1.67
N TYR A 26 -0.08 -10.82 -2.50
CA TYR A 26 1.32 -11.17 -2.58
C TYR A 26 2.17 -9.96 -3.00
N TYR A 27 1.75 -9.23 -4.03
CA TYR A 27 2.46 -8.03 -4.50
C TYR A 27 2.50 -6.92 -3.43
N ILE A 28 1.38 -6.68 -2.75
CA ILE A 28 1.32 -5.73 -1.62
C ILE A 28 2.27 -6.17 -0.49
N THR A 29 2.34 -7.47 -0.20
CA THR A 29 3.25 -8.01 0.81
C THR A 29 4.71 -7.83 0.40
N GLU A 30 5.07 -8.14 -0.84
CA GLU A 30 6.44 -8.01 -1.35
C GLU A 30 6.91 -6.54 -1.31
N THR A 31 6.06 -5.60 -1.71
CA THR A 31 6.37 -4.16 -1.64
C THR A 31 6.50 -3.66 -0.20
N ASN A 32 5.60 -4.07 0.70
CA ASN A 32 5.69 -3.72 2.13
C ASN A 32 6.94 -4.32 2.79
N VAL A 33 7.26 -5.59 2.53
CA VAL A 33 8.46 -6.25 3.06
C VAL A 33 9.72 -5.60 2.51
N ALA A 34 9.77 -5.22 1.22
CA ALA A 34 10.88 -4.48 0.66
C ALA A 34 11.09 -3.12 1.36
N TYR A 35 10.00 -2.41 1.67
CA TYR A 35 10.06 -1.18 2.45
C TYR A 35 10.59 -1.41 3.88
N LEU A 36 10.08 -2.41 4.60
CA LEU A 36 10.56 -2.76 5.94
C LEU A 36 12.03 -3.21 5.91
N ASN A 37 12.44 -3.97 4.91
CA ASN A 37 13.82 -4.44 4.78
C ASN A 37 14.82 -3.28 4.71
N ARG A 38 14.45 -2.17 4.06
CA ARG A 38 15.27 -0.96 4.04
C ARG A 38 15.49 -0.38 5.44
N LEU A 39 14.50 -0.48 6.33
CA LEU A 39 14.58 -0.02 7.72
C LEU A 39 15.30 -1.03 8.62
N PHE A 40 15.09 -2.33 8.40
CA PHE A 40 15.65 -3.43 9.20
C PHE A 40 16.95 -4.02 8.65
N ASN A 41 17.61 -3.32 7.72
CA ASN A 41 18.92 -3.69 7.16
C ASN A 41 18.92 -5.09 6.48
N ASN A 42 17.92 -5.36 5.65
CA ASN A 42 17.72 -6.58 4.86
C ASN A 42 17.60 -7.89 5.67
N LYS A 43 17.12 -7.81 6.90
CA LYS A 43 16.97 -8.99 7.76
C LYS A 43 15.74 -9.86 7.46
N LEU A 44 14.80 -9.42 6.61
CA LEU A 44 13.58 -10.16 6.29
C LEU A 44 13.72 -10.86 4.92
N PRO A 45 13.87 -12.18 4.85
CA PRO A 45 13.99 -12.88 3.58
C PRO A 45 12.64 -12.94 2.85
N ASN A 46 12.58 -12.43 1.61
CA ASN A 46 11.38 -12.48 0.76
C ASN A 46 10.87 -13.92 0.53
N LEU A 47 11.78 -14.91 0.54
CA LEU A 47 11.44 -16.32 0.40
C LEU A 47 10.52 -16.80 1.54
N LEU A 48 10.75 -16.33 2.76
CA LEU A 48 9.93 -16.71 3.92
C LEU A 48 8.48 -16.28 3.74
N PHE A 49 8.24 -15.06 3.25
CA PHE A 49 6.88 -14.55 3.01
C PHE A 49 6.18 -15.28 1.86
N LYS A 50 6.92 -15.67 0.81
CA LYS A 50 6.39 -16.52 -0.28
C LYS A 50 5.94 -17.87 0.25
N LEU A 51 6.80 -18.53 1.05
CA LEU A 51 6.49 -19.82 1.66
C LEU A 51 5.30 -19.72 2.62
N LEU A 52 5.25 -18.68 3.43
CA LEU A 52 4.16 -18.44 4.38
C LEU A 52 2.83 -18.20 3.66
N LEU A 53 2.81 -17.42 2.58
CA LEU A 53 1.60 -17.21 1.78
C LEU A 53 1.12 -18.51 1.14
N MET A 54 2.01 -19.29 0.51
CA MET A 54 1.64 -20.59 -0.06
C MET A 54 1.11 -21.55 1.02
N PHE A 55 1.73 -21.56 2.20
CA PHE A 55 1.26 -22.34 3.34
C PHE A 55 -0.13 -21.88 3.79
N MET A 56 -0.40 -20.58 3.91
CA MET A 56 -1.70 -20.05 4.32
C MET A 56 -2.81 -20.39 3.31
N VAL A 57 -2.51 -20.35 2.01
CA VAL A 57 -3.46 -20.76 0.96
C VAL A 57 -3.78 -22.25 1.07
N ALA A 58 -2.77 -23.11 1.25
CA ALA A 58 -2.98 -24.54 1.46
C ALA A 58 -3.71 -24.83 2.79
N TYR A 59 -3.38 -24.10 3.85
CA TYR A 59 -4.02 -24.24 5.16
C TYR A 59 -5.50 -23.81 5.13
N GLY A 60 -5.83 -22.82 4.29
CA GLY A 60 -7.20 -22.36 4.07
C GLY A 60 -8.12 -23.39 3.40
N THR A 61 -7.58 -24.38 2.69
CA THR A 61 -8.42 -25.43 2.07
C THR A 61 -8.85 -26.52 3.06
N VAL A 62 -8.12 -26.68 4.17
CA VAL A 62 -8.34 -27.76 5.16
C VAL A 62 -9.18 -27.31 6.36
N ASN A 63 -9.30 -26.00 6.58
CA ASN A 63 -10.01 -25.44 7.73
C ASN A 63 -11.45 -25.02 7.40
N SER A 64 -12.27 -24.92 8.45
CA SER A 64 -13.63 -24.40 8.29
C SER A 64 -13.60 -22.93 7.84
N ALA A 65 -14.54 -22.56 6.97
CA ALA A 65 -14.66 -21.18 6.49
C ALA A 65 -14.73 -20.20 7.68
N GLY A 66 -15.55 -20.48 8.69
CA GLY A 66 -15.71 -19.60 9.86
C GLY A 66 -14.41 -19.33 10.61
N TYR A 67 -13.55 -20.34 10.79
CA TYR A 67 -12.24 -20.15 11.43
C TYR A 67 -11.32 -19.24 10.61
N ILE A 68 -11.30 -19.42 9.29
CA ILE A 68 -10.48 -18.61 8.37
C ILE A 68 -10.97 -17.16 8.36
N TRP A 69 -12.30 -16.95 8.37
CA TRP A 69 -12.89 -15.62 8.48
C TRP A 69 -12.51 -14.93 9.80
N ASN A 70 -12.52 -15.64 10.93
CA ASN A 70 -12.11 -15.07 12.22
C ASN A 70 -10.64 -14.59 12.23
N ILE A 71 -9.73 -15.35 11.63
CA ILE A 71 -8.32 -14.93 11.46
C ILE A 71 -8.24 -13.72 10.53
N GLY A 72 -9.00 -13.73 9.44
CA GLY A 72 -9.08 -12.63 8.49
C GLY A 72 -9.53 -11.33 9.14
N ASP A 73 -10.62 -11.37 9.91
CA ASP A 73 -11.19 -10.21 10.61
C ASP A 73 -10.20 -9.63 11.63
N LEU A 74 -9.47 -10.49 12.35
CA LEU A 74 -8.40 -10.04 13.24
C LEU A 74 -7.29 -9.31 12.47
N GLY A 75 -6.85 -9.86 11.34
CA GLY A 75 -5.83 -9.26 10.48
C GLY A 75 -6.25 -7.90 9.91
N VAL A 76 -7.47 -7.82 9.38
CA VAL A 76 -8.04 -6.57 8.86
C VAL A 76 -8.23 -5.54 9.98
N GLY A 77 -8.65 -5.98 11.18
CA GLY A 77 -8.78 -5.12 12.35
C GLY A 77 -7.45 -4.48 12.76
N ILE A 78 -6.37 -5.26 12.83
CA ILE A 78 -5.01 -4.74 13.13
C ILE A 78 -4.57 -3.75 12.04
N MET A 79 -4.78 -4.08 10.76
CA MET A 79 -4.45 -3.19 9.64
C MET A 79 -5.21 -1.86 9.72
N ALA A 80 -6.51 -1.91 10.04
CA ALA A 80 -7.34 -0.74 10.21
C ALA A 80 -6.83 0.14 11.37
N TRP A 81 -6.52 -0.44 12.53
CA TRP A 81 -6.02 0.32 13.69
C TRP A 81 -4.70 1.04 13.40
N VAL A 82 -3.74 0.36 12.76
CA VAL A 82 -2.46 0.99 12.39
C VAL A 82 -2.68 2.17 11.44
N ASN A 83 -3.56 2.01 10.44
CA ASN A 83 -3.88 3.08 9.49
C ASN A 83 -4.63 4.25 10.15
N VAL A 84 -5.59 3.98 11.04
CA VAL A 84 -6.32 5.01 11.78
C VAL A 84 -5.39 5.83 12.65
N ILE A 85 -4.48 5.18 13.39
CA ILE A 85 -3.46 5.88 14.20
C ILE A 85 -2.58 6.75 13.30
N GLY A 86 -2.15 6.22 12.13
CA GLY A 86 -1.40 6.99 11.14
C GLY A 86 -2.14 8.24 10.67
N ILE A 87 -3.42 8.12 10.33
CA ILE A 87 -4.28 9.26 9.96
C ILE A 87 -4.40 10.26 11.10
N LEU A 88 -4.56 9.80 12.35
CA LEU A 88 -4.65 10.69 13.52
C LEU A 88 -3.34 11.47 13.73
N VAL A 89 -2.17 10.81 13.62
CA VAL A 89 -0.87 11.49 13.71
C VAL A 89 -0.73 12.54 12.60
N ILE A 90 -1.09 12.19 11.36
CA ILE A 90 -1.10 13.14 10.24
C ILE A 90 -2.08 14.29 10.49
N PHE A 91 -3.25 14.01 11.08
CA PHE A 91 -4.26 15.01 11.42
C PHE A 91 -3.75 15.98 12.49
N PHE A 92 -3.06 15.52 13.53
CA PHE A 92 -2.41 16.41 14.50
C PHE A 92 -1.26 17.22 13.86
N MET A 93 -0.61 16.66 12.83
CA MET A 93 0.41 17.34 12.03
C MET A 93 -0.14 17.91 10.70
N TYR A 94 -1.43 18.30 10.66
CA TYR A 94 -2.08 18.67 9.38
C TYR A 94 -1.47 19.90 8.69
N LYS A 95 -0.77 20.78 9.43
CA LYS A 95 -0.23 22.05 8.91
C LYS A 95 0.66 21.87 7.67
N PRO A 96 1.74 21.05 7.70
CA PRO A 96 2.53 20.76 6.50
C PRO A 96 1.71 20.14 5.37
N THR A 97 0.85 19.16 5.67
CA THR A 97 0.02 18.49 4.66
C THR A 97 -0.89 19.47 3.91
N MET A 98 -1.56 20.36 4.65
CA MET A 98 -2.45 21.36 4.06
C MET A 98 -1.68 22.41 3.26
N ARG A 99 -0.45 22.76 3.65
CA ARG A 99 0.43 23.64 2.85
C ARG A 99 0.83 22.99 1.53
N CYS A 100 1.23 21.72 1.55
CA CYS A 100 1.55 20.98 0.33
C CYS A 100 0.34 20.91 -0.61
N LEU A 101 -0.84 20.65 -0.05
CA LEU A 101 -2.07 20.56 -0.84
C LEU A 101 -2.40 21.89 -1.53
N ARG A 102 -2.32 23.00 -0.80
CA ARG A 102 -2.58 24.33 -1.35
C ARG A 102 -1.58 24.72 -2.45
N ASP A 103 -0.29 24.47 -2.23
CA ASP A 103 0.74 24.75 -3.23
C ASP A 103 0.53 23.89 -4.49
N TYR A 104 0.12 22.62 -4.34
CA TYR A 104 -0.27 21.77 -5.47
C TYR A 104 -1.49 22.31 -6.22
N GLU A 105 -2.54 22.73 -5.52
CA GLU A 105 -3.76 23.28 -6.13
C GLU A 105 -3.48 24.61 -6.87
N GLU A 106 -2.66 25.48 -6.29
CA GLU A 106 -2.24 26.73 -6.94
C GLU A 106 -1.44 26.46 -8.21
N GLN A 107 -0.47 25.54 -8.17
CA GLN A 107 0.30 25.14 -9.35
C GLN A 107 -0.58 24.51 -10.44
N LYS A 108 -1.52 23.64 -10.05
CA LYS A 108 -2.48 23.02 -10.97
C LYS A 108 -3.41 24.06 -11.61
N LYS A 109 -3.89 25.03 -10.83
CA LYS A 109 -4.73 26.13 -11.32
C LYS A 109 -3.98 27.05 -12.29
N ASN A 110 -2.69 27.28 -12.04
CA ASN A 110 -1.83 28.12 -12.87
C ASN A 110 -1.37 27.42 -14.17
N GLY A 111 -1.70 26.13 -14.36
CA GLY A 111 -1.46 25.40 -15.61
C GLY A 111 0.02 25.14 -15.94
N GLY A 112 0.92 25.37 -14.98
CA GLY A 112 2.36 25.18 -15.14
C GLY A 112 2.84 23.77 -14.75
N PRO A 113 4.14 23.48 -14.91
CA PRO A 113 4.73 22.24 -14.45
C PRO A 113 4.64 22.15 -12.91
N ILE A 114 4.05 21.06 -12.42
CA ILE A 114 3.89 20.82 -10.99
C ILE A 114 5.24 20.37 -10.42
N SER A 115 5.81 21.17 -9.52
CA SER A 115 7.06 20.87 -8.82
C SER A 115 6.88 21.00 -7.31
N PHE A 116 7.47 20.08 -6.56
CA PHE A 116 7.40 20.09 -5.10
C PHE A 116 8.68 20.69 -4.52
N ASP A 117 8.55 21.89 -3.92
CA ASP A 117 9.65 22.55 -3.21
C ASP A 117 9.45 22.41 -1.69
N PRO A 118 10.20 21.51 -1.03
CA PRO A 118 10.08 21.30 0.41
C PRO A 118 10.57 22.48 1.25
N VAL A 119 11.55 23.24 0.76
CA VAL A 119 12.17 24.37 1.48
C VAL A 119 11.20 25.54 1.54
N LYS A 120 10.57 25.87 0.40
CA LYS A 120 9.51 26.90 0.30
C LYS A 120 8.33 26.62 1.24
N LEU A 121 8.00 25.34 1.44
CA LEU A 121 6.88 24.90 2.30
C LEU A 121 7.24 24.79 3.79
N GLY A 122 8.52 24.98 4.14
CA GLY A 122 9.04 24.89 5.51
C GLY A 122 9.13 23.45 6.03
N ILE A 123 9.26 22.46 5.14
CA ILE A 123 9.36 21.04 5.47
C ILE A 123 10.82 20.70 5.66
N LYS A 124 11.20 20.31 6.88
CA LYS A 124 12.57 19.94 7.23
C LYS A 124 12.81 18.44 6.97
N ASN A 125 14.06 18.07 6.68
CA ASN A 125 14.51 16.68 6.44
C ASN A 125 13.96 16.02 5.17
N ALA A 126 13.54 16.79 4.16
CA ALA A 126 13.07 16.27 2.88
C ALA A 126 14.23 16.06 1.89
N THR A 127 15.33 15.46 2.35
CA THR A 127 16.63 15.37 1.64
C THR A 127 16.54 14.75 0.24
N PHE A 128 15.61 13.82 0.02
CA PHE A 128 15.36 13.26 -1.31
C PHE A 128 14.79 14.30 -2.28
N TRP A 129 13.82 15.11 -1.82
CA TRP A 129 13.13 16.10 -2.63
C TRP A 129 14.00 17.33 -2.89
N GLU A 130 14.80 17.75 -1.91
CA GLU A 130 15.80 18.81 -2.06
C GLU A 130 16.80 18.46 -3.18
N LYS A 131 17.41 17.27 -3.12
CA LYS A 131 18.36 16.80 -4.15
C LYS A 131 17.73 16.65 -5.53
N ARG A 132 16.47 16.20 -5.58
CA ARG A 132 15.74 16.08 -6.86
C ARG A 132 15.49 17.45 -7.49
N LEU A 133 15.11 18.45 -6.69
CA LEU A 133 14.87 19.81 -7.15
C LEU A 133 16.18 20.44 -7.66
N GLU A 134 17.28 20.28 -6.92
CA GLU A 134 18.63 20.74 -7.35
C GLU A 134 19.01 20.17 -8.71
N LYS A 135 18.79 18.86 -8.92
CA LYS A 135 19.09 18.20 -10.20
C LYS A 135 18.23 18.75 -11.34
N GLN A 136 16.93 18.96 -11.11
CA GLN A 136 16.02 19.53 -12.12
C GLN A 136 16.38 20.97 -12.48
N GLN A 137 16.87 21.76 -11.52
CA GLN A 137 17.34 23.13 -11.75
C GLN A 137 18.68 23.18 -12.51
N GLN A 138 19.57 22.20 -12.27
CA GLN A 138 20.83 22.05 -13.01
C GLN A 138 20.59 21.63 -14.47
N GLU A 139 19.61 20.78 -14.74
CA GLU A 139 19.24 20.35 -16.10
C GLU A 139 18.52 21.44 -16.92
N GLN A 140 18.04 22.51 -16.28
CA GLN A 140 17.38 23.65 -16.94
C GLN A 140 18.29 24.87 -17.16
N LYS A 141 19.54 24.83 -16.69
CA LYS A 141 20.57 25.86 -16.95
C LYS A 141 21.44 25.47 -18.14
#